data_AF-A0A957H417-F1
#
_entry.id   AF-A0A957H417-F1
#
_cell.length_a   1.000
_cell.length_b   1.000
_cell.length_c   1.000
_cell.angle_alpha   90.00
_cell.angle_beta   90.00
_cell.angle_gamma   90.00
#
_symmetry.space_group_name_H-M   'P 1'
#
loop_
_entity.id
_entity.type
_entity.pdbx_description
1 polymer ?
#
loop_
_entity_poly.entity_id
_entity_poly.type
_entity_poly.pdbx_seq_one_letter_code
_entity_poly.pdbx_strand_id
1 'polypeptide(L)' 'EVLQLISAGESNKRIAQQLYIECGTVKNHVHNILKKLEVNSRQDAASIYTMHEHGSPAMAF' A
#
# COMPACT_ATOMS: atom_id res chain seq x y z
N GLU A 1 2.52 -6.57 4.42
CA GLU A 1 1.17 -6.27 4.97
C GLU A 1 0.61 -4.92 4.52
N VAL A 2 1.06 -3.77 5.03
CA VAL A 2 0.48 -2.46 4.63
C VAL A 2 0.58 -2.21 3.11
N LEU A 3 1.75 -2.45 2.51
CA LEU A 3 1.96 -2.29 1.06
C LEU A 3 1.05 -3.19 0.21
N GLN A 4 0.81 -4.42 0.67
CA GLN A 4 -0.06 -5.39 0.00
C GLN A 4 -1.54 -4.96 0.04
N LEU A 5 -1.97 -4.36 1.15
CA LEU A 5 -3.32 -3.80 1.23
C LEU A 5 -3.45 -2.53 0.38
N ILE A 6 -2.41 -1.69 0.35
CA ILE A 6 -2.36 -0.51 -0.54
C ILE A 6 -2.47 -0.94 -2.00
N SER A 7 -1.76 -1.99 -2.42
CA SER A 7 -1.81 -2.52 -3.78
C SER A 7 -3.14 -3.19 -4.11
N ALA A 8 -3.83 -3.77 -3.11
CA ALA A 8 -5.21 -4.23 -3.23
C ALA A 8 -6.25 -3.07 -3.32
N GLY A 9 -5.81 -1.81 -3.28
CA GLY A 9 -6.70 -0.64 -3.36
C GLY A 9 -7.31 -0.23 -2.01
N GLU A 10 -6.84 -0.78 -0.89
CA GLU A 10 -7.44 -0.52 0.41
C GLU A 10 -7.21 0.90 0.92
N SER A 11 -8.19 1.45 1.63
CA SER A 11 -8.05 2.76 2.26
C SER A 11 -7.26 2.66 3.57
N ASN A 12 -6.55 3.73 3.96
CA ASN A 12 -5.80 3.76 5.23
C ASN A 12 -6.68 3.42 6.44
N LYS A 13 -7.98 3.74 6.38
CA LYS A 13 -8.97 3.40 7.40
C LYS A 13 -9.25 1.90 7.47
N ARG A 14 -9.38 1.22 6.33
CA ARG A 14 -9.59 -0.23 6.30
C ARG A 14 -8.33 -1.00 6.69
N ILE A 15 -7.18 -0.51 6.26
CA ILE A 15 -5.86 -1.03 6.66
C ILE A 15 -5.69 -0.93 8.19
N ALA A 16 -6.03 0.22 8.76
CA ALA A 16 -6.02 0.45 10.20
C ALA A 16 -6.91 -0.56 10.95
N GLN A 17 -8.12 -0.82 10.42
CA GLN A 17 -9.04 -1.81 11.00
C GLN A 17 -8.51 -3.24 10.87
N GLN A 18 -7.97 -3.64 9.71
CA GLN A 18 -7.43 -4.98 9.48
C GLN A 18 -6.21 -5.28 10.35
N LEU A 19 -5.35 -4.28 10.53
CA LEU A 19 -4.12 -4.41 11.30
C LEU A 19 -4.32 -4.05 12.78
N TYR A 20 -5.55 -3.69 13.19
CA TYR A 20 -5.89 -3.26 14.55
C TYR A 20 -4.97 -2.13 15.08
N ILE A 21 -4.64 -1.17 14.21
CA ILE A 21 -3.79 -0.01 14.52
C ILE A 21 -4.51 1.30 14.17
N GLU A 22 -3.99 2.42 14.68
CA GLU A 22 -4.54 3.73 14.32
C GLU A 22 -4.20 4.16 12.89
N CYS A 23 -5.10 4.95 12.29
CA CYS A 23 -4.89 5.56 10.97
C CYS A 23 -3.62 6.43 10.92
N GLY A 24 -3.22 7.05 12.04
CA GLY A 24 -1.96 7.81 12.14
C GLY A 24 -0.75 6.91 11.94
N THR A 25 -0.76 5.74 12.57
CA THR A 25 0.28 4.71 12.42
C THR A 25 0.35 4.19 10.99
N VAL A 26 -0.80 3.93 10.35
CA VAL A 26 -0.86 3.54 8.93
C VAL A 26 -0.23 4.61 8.03
N LYS A 27 -0.52 5.90 8.25
CA LYS A 27 0.09 7.00 7.47
C LYS A 27 1.61 6.99 7.59
N ASN A 28 2.15 6.78 8.80
CA ASN A 28 3.59 6.64 9.00
C ASN A 28 4.16 5.42 8.26
N HIS A 29 3.48 4.28 8.32
CA HIS A 29 3.89 3.09 7.55
C HIS A 29 3.91 3.37 6.05
N VAL A 30 2.84 3.98 5.50
CA VAL A 30 2.77 4.36 4.09
C VAL A 30 3.94 5.28 3.75
N HIS A 31 4.16 6.36 4.51
CA HIS A 31 5.26 7.29 4.25
C HIS A 31 6.62 6.61 4.26
N ASN A 32 6.88 5.73 5.24
CA ASN A 32 8.13 4.97 5.31
C ASN A 32 8.29 4.01 4.13
N ILE A 33 7.20 3.38 3.67
CA ILE A 33 7.21 2.49 2.50
C ILE A 33 7.49 3.29 1.23
N LEU A 34 6.80 4.42 1.02
CA LEU A 34 7.02 5.31 -0.12
C LEU A 34 8.49 5.77 -0.18
N LYS A 35 9.05 6.17 0.96
CA LYS A 35 10.45 6.57 1.07
C LYS A 35 11.43 5.44 0.77
N LYS A 36 11.14 4.21 1.23
CA LYS A 36 11.98 3.02 0.96
C LYS A 36 11.95 2.61 -0.51
N LEU A 37 10.83 2.81 -1.18
CA LEU A 37 10.63 2.50 -2.59
C LEU A 37 11.00 3.67 -3.51
N GLU A 38 11.41 4.82 -2.94
CA GLU A 38 11.72 6.05 -3.67
C GLU A 38 10.59 6.54 -4.59
N VAL A 39 9.35 6.35 -4.15
CA VAL A 39 8.13 6.75 -4.89
C VAL A 39 7.36 7.83 -4.16
N ASN A 40 6.61 8.63 -4.94
CA ASN A 40 5.89 9.79 -4.42
C ASN A 40 4.40 9.52 -4.19
N SER A 41 3.83 8.47 -4.79
CA SER A 41 2.41 8.14 -4.64
C SER A 41 2.18 6.70 -4.20
N ARG A 42 1.08 6.50 -3.46
CA ARG A 42 0.59 5.16 -3.11
C ARG A 42 0.29 4.29 -4.34
N GLN A 43 -0.04 4.91 -5.47
CA GLN A 43 -0.25 4.22 -6.74
C GLN A 43 1.07 3.70 -7.32
N ASP A 44 2.14 4.49 -7.29
CA ASP A 44 3.47 4.02 -7.69
C ASP A 44 3.93 2.85 -6.80
N ALA A 45 3.74 2.96 -5.49
CA ALA A 45 4.06 1.87 -4.57
C ALA A 45 3.25 0.60 -4.85
N ALA A 46 1.97 0.76 -5.19
CA ALA A 46 1.12 -0.35 -5.59
C ALA A 46 1.63 -1.01 -6.88
N SER A 47 1.97 -0.20 -7.90
CA SER A 47 2.52 -0.67 -9.18
C SER A 47 3.85 -1.40 -9.02
N ILE A 48 4.76 -0.89 -8.20
CA ILE A 48 6.03 -1.56 -7.92
C ILE A 48 5.78 -2.91 -7.23
N TYR A 49 4.85 -2.97 -6.27
CA TYR A 49 4.55 -4.21 -5.58
C TYR A 49 3.92 -5.27 -6.48
N THR A 50 2.98 -4.89 -7.37
CA THR A 50 2.41 -5.82 -8.36
C THR A 50 3.42 -6.27 -9.40
N MET A 51 4.41 -5.44 -9.73
CA MET A 51 5.52 -5.82 -10.62
C MET A 51 6.48 -6.83 -9.99
N HIS A 52 6.69 -6.78 -8.67
CA HIS A 52 7.79 -7.50 -8.00
C HIS A 52 7.40 -8.88 -7.43
N GLU A 53 6.14 -9.10 -7.05
CA GLU A 53 5.76 -10.29 -6.28
C GLU A 53 4.83 -11.26 -7.01
N HIS A 54 3.82 -10.83 -7.77
CA HIS A 54 2.86 -11.77 -8.38
C HIS A 54 2.25 -11.16 -9.65
N GLY A 55 2.49 -11.80 -10.81
CA GLY A 55 1.78 -11.52 -12.06
C GLY A 55 0.28 -11.83 -11.95
N SER A 56 -0.48 -10.91 -11.38
CA SER A 56 -1.94 -10.92 -11.45
C SER A 56 -2.42 -9.47 -11.52
N PRO A 57 -2.77 -8.98 -12.73
CA PRO A 57 -3.29 -7.64 -12.95
C PRO A 57 -4.76 -7.64 -12.51
N ALA A 58 -5.00 -7.50 -11.20
CA ALA A 58 -6.35 -7.22 -10.74
C ALA A 58 -6.55 -5.69 -10.80
N MET A 59 -7.34 -5.29 -11.79
CA MET A 59 -7.99 -3.99 -11.99
C MET A 59 -7.27 -3.01 -12.92
N ALA A 60 -7.51 -3.26 -14.21
CA ALA A 60 -7.92 -2.21 -15.12
C ALA A 60 -9.08 -1.38 -14.51
N PHE A 61 -8.94 -0.06 -14.55
CA PHE A 61 -10.04 0.89 -14.63
C PHE A 61 -9.67 1.92 -15.70
#